data_AF-A0A536Z309-F1
#
_entry.id   AF-A0A536Z309-F1
#
_cell.length_a   1.000
_cell.length_b   1.000
_cell.length_c   1.000
_cell.angle_alpha   90.00
_cell.angle_beta   90.00
_cell.angle_gamma   90.00
#
_symmetry.space_group_name_H-M   'P 1'
#
loop_
_entity.id
_entity.type
_entity.pdbx_description
1 polymer ?
#
loop_
_entity_poly.entity_id
_entity_poly.type
_entity_poly.pdbx_seq_one_letter_code
_entity_poly.pdbx_strand_id
1 'polypeptide(L)'
;MFAARREHIVQLIAPALAAGSWVVSERFTDATYAYQGAGRGMARDRIAALERWVHGGLQPDLTLVFDAPVEVALARLAKDRGDRFEFESKAFFERVRAAYLERAAAEPRRMRVIQSGRSLKEVKKDVEDIVSTIC
;
A
#
# COMPACT_ATOMS: atom_id res chain seq x y z
N MET A 1 9.59 11.16 4.34
CA MET A 1 8.35 10.37 4.13
C MET A 1 7.25 10.76 5.12
N PHE A 2 7.45 10.64 6.43
CA PHE A 2 6.41 10.92 7.43
C PHE A 2 6.02 12.41 7.55
N ALA A 3 6.94 13.35 7.32
CA ALA A 3 6.60 14.77 7.24
C ALA A 3 5.61 15.08 6.11
N ALA A 4 5.94 14.65 4.88
CA ALA A 4 5.03 14.76 3.73
C ALA A 4 3.70 14.04 3.96
N ARG A 5 3.71 12.90 4.69
CA ARG A 5 2.47 12.21 5.07
C ARG A 5 1.61 13.05 6.00
N ARG A 6 2.21 13.69 7.02
CA ARG A 6 1.47 14.56 7.95
C ARG A 6 0.82 15.71 7.19
N GLU A 7 1.58 16.35 6.31
CA GLU A 7 1.09 17.43 5.46
C GLU A 7 -0.08 16.95 4.59
N HIS A 8 0.07 15.82 3.90
CA HIS A 8 -0.98 15.24 3.07
C HIS A 8 -2.26 14.92 3.89
N ILE A 9 -2.11 14.39 5.10
CA ILE A 9 -3.25 14.12 5.99
C ILE A 9 -3.97 15.41 6.37
N VAL A 10 -3.22 16.43 6.83
CA VAL A 10 -3.79 17.67 7.36
C VAL A 10 -4.41 18.53 6.27
N GLN A 11 -3.77 18.61 5.10
CA GLN A 11 -4.20 19.51 4.03
C GLN A 11 -5.27 18.92 3.12
N LEU A 12 -5.30 17.59 2.92
CA LEU A 12 -6.18 16.96 1.93
C LEU A 12 -7.07 15.87 2.54
N ILE A 13 -6.48 14.87 3.20
CA ILE A 13 -7.24 13.66 3.59
C ILE A 13 -8.26 13.98 4.68
N ALA A 14 -7.83 14.56 5.81
CA ALA A 14 -8.71 14.83 6.94
C ALA A 14 -9.82 15.85 6.60
N PRO A 15 -9.55 16.96 5.88
CA PRO A 15 -10.60 17.87 5.43
C PRO A 15 -11.62 17.21 4.49
N ALA A 16 -11.17 16.39 3.53
CA ALA A 16 -12.07 15.70 2.62
C ALA A 16 -12.97 14.70 3.35
N LEU A 17 -12.42 13.91 4.26
CA LEU A 17 -13.19 12.98 5.10
C LEU A 17 -14.18 13.73 6.00
N ALA A 18 -13.78 14.86 6.60
CA ALA A 18 -14.66 15.68 7.42
C ALA A 18 -15.83 16.28 6.62
N ALA A 19 -15.64 16.50 5.31
CA ALA A 19 -16.70 16.92 4.39
C ALA A 19 -17.59 15.77 3.90
N GLY A 20 -17.41 14.54 4.41
CA GLY A 20 -18.16 13.35 3.99
C GLY A 20 -17.72 12.78 2.63
N SER A 21 -16.59 13.22 2.08
CA SER A 21 -16.06 12.69 0.82
C SER A 21 -15.24 11.43 1.04
N TRP A 22 -15.26 10.54 0.07
CA TRP A 22 -14.35 9.40 0.02
C TRP A 22 -12.97 9.83 -0.46
N VAL A 23 -11.91 9.27 0.12
CA VAL A 23 -10.53 9.52 -0.28
C VAL A 23 -9.90 8.22 -0.78
N VAL A 24 -9.44 8.21 -2.03
CA VAL A 24 -8.64 7.13 -2.59
C VAL A 24 -7.20 7.61 -2.69
N SER A 25 -6.28 6.87 -2.06
CA SER A 25 -4.86 7.22 -2.05
C SER A 25 -4.02 6.12 -2.67
N GLU A 26 -3.19 6.48 -3.65
CA GLU A 26 -2.16 5.58 -4.17
C GLU A 26 -1.03 5.48 -3.13
N ARG A 27 -1.06 4.37 -2.37
CA ARG A 27 -0.17 4.06 -1.23
C ARG A 27 -0.46 4.89 0.02
N PHE A 28 -0.23 4.25 1.17
CA PHE A 28 -0.28 4.88 2.49
C PHE A 28 0.82 4.31 3.41
N THR A 29 0.60 4.13 4.72
CA THR A 29 1.67 3.71 5.66
C THR A 29 2.05 2.25 5.52
N ASP A 30 1.16 1.40 5.01
CA ASP A 30 1.49 0.01 4.66
C ASP A 30 2.69 -0.07 3.69
N ALA A 31 2.84 0.92 2.78
CA ALA A 31 4.01 1.01 1.91
C ALA A 31 5.30 1.33 2.67
N THR A 32 5.23 2.12 3.74
CA THR A 32 6.40 2.39 4.59
C THR A 32 6.85 1.12 5.31
N TYR A 33 5.91 0.34 5.87
CA TYR A 33 6.22 -0.96 6.46
C TYR A 33 6.86 -1.92 5.46
N ALA A 34 6.32 -2.01 4.25
CA ALA A 34 6.83 -2.93 3.24
C ALA A 34 8.20 -2.50 2.71
N TYR A 35 8.36 -1.26 2.27
CA TYR A 35 9.60 -0.80 1.62
C TYR A 35 10.69 -0.42 2.60
N GLN A 36 10.38 0.39 3.63
CA GLN A 36 11.40 0.82 4.59
C GLN A 36 11.64 -0.23 5.66
N GLY A 37 10.57 -0.90 6.12
CA GLY A 37 10.66 -1.99 7.09
C GLY A 37 11.31 -3.24 6.49
N ALA A 38 10.53 -4.07 5.82
CA ALA A 38 11.04 -5.35 5.30
C ALA A 38 12.06 -5.18 4.16
N GLY A 39 11.84 -4.21 3.27
CA GLY A 39 12.76 -3.94 2.16
C GLY A 39 14.14 -3.49 2.63
N ARG A 40 14.20 -2.49 3.52
CA ARG A 40 15.44 -1.79 3.94
C ARG A 40 15.88 -2.04 5.39
N GLY A 41 15.20 -2.92 6.11
CA GLY A 41 15.58 -3.35 7.46
C GLY A 41 15.26 -2.34 8.58
N MET A 42 14.38 -1.36 8.34
CA MET A 42 13.96 -0.45 9.42
C MET A 42 13.12 -1.21 10.44
N ALA A 43 13.43 -1.02 11.73
CA ALA A 43 12.72 -1.68 12.81
C ALA A 43 11.23 -1.29 12.83
N ARG A 44 10.36 -2.30 12.94
CA ARG A 44 8.89 -2.15 12.84
C ARG A 44 8.31 -1.23 13.91
N ASP A 45 8.87 -1.28 15.12
CA ASP A 45 8.51 -0.45 16.26
C ASP A 45 8.73 1.05 15.98
N ARG A 46 9.82 1.40 15.27
CA ARG A 46 10.09 2.78 14.85
C ARG A 46 9.06 3.27 13.84
N ILE A 47 8.70 2.45 12.86
CA ILE A 47 7.66 2.78 11.88
C ILE A 47 6.32 2.97 12.60
N ALA A 48 5.98 2.08 13.53
CA ALA A 48 4.75 2.15 14.31
C ALA A 48 4.68 3.40 15.21
N ALA A 49 5.81 3.81 15.81
CA ALA A 49 5.88 5.04 16.58
C ALA A 49 5.61 6.28 15.70
N LEU A 50 6.23 6.35 14.52
CA LEU A 50 6.03 7.45 13.57
C LEU A 50 4.60 7.46 13.00
N GLU A 51 4.05 6.29 12.69
CA GLU A 51 2.66 6.14 12.25
C GLU A 51 1.69 6.73 13.27
N ARG A 52 1.78 6.28 14.54
CA ARG A 52 0.91 6.77 15.62
C ARG A 52 1.01 8.29 15.78
N TRP A 53 2.23 8.82 15.75
CA TRP A 53 2.46 10.25 15.91
C TRP A 53 1.89 11.07 14.75
N VAL A 54 2.05 10.61 13.50
CA VAL A 54 1.63 11.36 12.31
C VAL A 54 0.14 11.26 12.04
N HIS A 55 -0.44 10.08 12.25
CA HIS A 55 -1.83 9.81 11.89
C HIS A 55 -2.83 10.37 12.93
N GLY A 56 -2.46 10.46 14.20
CA GLY A 56 -3.38 10.90 15.26
C GLY A 56 -4.63 10.02 15.37
N GLY A 57 -4.54 8.73 15.00
CA GLY A 57 -5.65 7.76 15.01
C GLY A 57 -6.26 7.48 13.63
N LEU A 58 -6.01 8.31 12.62
CA LEU A 58 -6.50 8.08 11.27
C LEU A 58 -5.89 6.81 10.66
N GLN A 59 -6.74 5.89 10.23
CA GLN A 59 -6.35 4.70 9.47
C GLN A 59 -7.27 4.55 8.27
N PRO A 60 -6.80 3.96 7.15
CA PRO A 60 -7.68 3.64 6.03
C PRO A 60 -8.78 2.67 6.48
N ASP A 61 -10.02 2.91 6.07
CA ASP A 61 -11.11 1.95 6.28
C ASP A 61 -10.93 0.69 5.41
N LEU A 62 -10.34 0.85 4.22
CA LEU A 62 -9.99 -0.21 3.29
C LEU A 62 -8.60 0.03 2.69
N THR A 63 -7.84 -1.03 2.53
CA THR A 63 -6.59 -1.06 1.76
C THR A 63 -6.61 -2.24 0.80
N LEU A 64 -6.52 -1.95 -0.49
CA LEU A 64 -6.41 -2.96 -1.53
C LEU A 64 -4.94 -3.29 -1.79
N VAL A 65 -4.56 -4.55 -1.57
CA VAL A 65 -3.22 -5.07 -1.82
C VAL A 65 -3.22 -5.83 -3.15
N PHE A 66 -2.66 -5.22 -4.19
CA PHE A 66 -2.50 -5.87 -5.49
C PHE A 66 -1.27 -6.78 -5.47
N ASP A 67 -1.49 -8.08 -5.23
CA ASP A 67 -0.44 -9.08 -5.20
C ASP A 67 -0.13 -9.60 -6.61
N ALA A 68 1.14 -9.74 -6.93
CA ALA A 68 1.62 -10.40 -8.14
C ALA A 68 2.99 -11.04 -7.88
N PRO A 69 3.35 -12.09 -8.63
CA PRO A 69 4.74 -12.55 -8.67
C PRO A 69 5.69 -11.38 -9.00
N VAL A 70 6.84 -11.33 -8.34
CA VAL A 70 7.81 -10.25 -8.50
C VAL A 70 8.28 -10.17 -9.95
N GLU A 71 8.41 -11.30 -10.63
CA GLU A 71 8.78 -11.39 -12.04
C GLU A 71 7.78 -10.68 -12.96
N VAL A 72 6.48 -10.82 -12.67
CA VAL A 72 5.42 -10.13 -13.42
C VAL A 72 5.50 -8.63 -13.20
N ALA A 73 5.73 -8.20 -11.96
CA ALA A 73 5.88 -6.79 -11.63
C ALA A 73 7.11 -6.17 -12.32
N LEU A 74 8.26 -6.86 -12.27
CA LEU A 74 9.49 -6.43 -12.93
C LEU A 74 9.33 -6.34 -14.46
N ALA A 75 8.64 -7.32 -15.07
CA ALA A 75 8.37 -7.31 -16.50
C ALA A 75 7.47 -6.14 -16.94
N ARG A 76 6.50 -5.74 -16.10
CA ARG A 76 5.65 -4.56 -16.34
C ARG A 76 6.45 -3.26 -16.19
N LEU A 77 7.26 -3.14 -15.14
CA LEU A 77 8.10 -1.96 -14.90
C LEU A 77 9.12 -1.73 -16.02
N ALA A 78 9.72 -2.80 -16.55
CA ALA A 78 10.66 -2.72 -17.67
C ALA A 78 10.03 -2.17 -18.97
N LYS A 79 8.71 -2.29 -19.13
CA LYS A 79 7.99 -1.73 -20.29
C LYS A 79 7.65 -0.25 -20.13
N ASP A 80 7.36 0.20 -18.90
CA ASP A 80 6.82 1.54 -18.65
C ASP A 80 7.89 2.59 -18.31
N ARG A 81 9.06 2.21 -17.80
CA ARG A 81 10.09 3.18 -17.35
C ARG A 81 11.51 2.72 -17.63
N GLY A 82 12.18 3.39 -18.57
CA GLY A 82 13.64 3.41 -18.62
C GLY A 82 14.22 4.20 -17.44
N ASP A 83 15.16 3.60 -16.73
CA ASP A 83 16.23 4.27 -15.96
C ASP A 83 15.97 5.02 -14.65
N ARG A 84 14.91 4.73 -13.86
CA ARG A 84 14.80 5.38 -12.52
C ARG A 84 14.51 4.53 -11.29
N PHE A 85 14.31 3.23 -11.44
CA PHE A 85 14.38 2.33 -10.29
C PHE A 85 15.79 1.73 -10.28
N GLU A 86 16.69 2.39 -9.57
CA GLU A 86 17.94 1.79 -9.11
C GLU A 86 17.63 0.36 -8.64
N PHE A 87 18.38 -0.61 -9.19
CA PHE A 87 18.14 -2.04 -9.12
C PHE A 87 18.10 -2.58 -7.68
N GLU A 88 17.01 -2.34 -6.98
CA GLU A 88 16.66 -3.10 -5.80
C GLU A 88 16.49 -4.56 -6.25
N SER A 89 17.26 -5.46 -5.65
CA SER A 89 17.31 -6.87 -6.08
C SER A 89 15.94 -7.55 -6.07
N LYS A 90 15.76 -8.64 -6.82
CA LYS A 90 14.59 -9.52 -6.70
C LYS A 90 14.25 -9.83 -5.23
N ALA A 91 15.26 -10.09 -4.41
CA ALA A 91 15.11 -10.35 -2.98
C ALA A 91 14.50 -9.17 -2.22
N PHE A 92 14.79 -7.91 -2.61
CA PHE A 92 14.12 -6.75 -2.03
C PHE A 92 12.62 -6.78 -2.29
N PHE A 93 12.21 -6.96 -3.54
CA PHE A 93 10.79 -6.98 -3.89
C PHE A 93 10.06 -8.19 -3.30
N GLU A 94 10.73 -9.32 -3.10
CA GLU A 94 10.15 -10.44 -2.36
C GLU A 94 9.90 -10.10 -0.90
N ARG A 95 10.83 -9.42 -0.21
CA ARG A 95 10.62 -8.95 1.16
C ARG A 95 9.48 -7.93 1.24
N VAL A 96 9.40 -7.00 0.29
CA VAL A 96 8.31 -6.02 0.19
C VAL A 96 6.95 -6.72 0.02
N ARG A 97 6.87 -7.67 -0.92
CA ARG A 97 5.66 -8.47 -1.17
C ARG A 97 5.24 -9.24 0.08
N ALA A 98 6.18 -9.95 0.70
CA ALA A 98 5.92 -10.72 1.92
C ALA A 98 5.37 -9.85 3.04
N ALA A 99 5.91 -8.65 3.24
CA ALA A 99 5.44 -7.72 4.27
C ALA A 99 4.01 -7.20 4.02
N TYR A 100 3.64 -6.95 2.76
CA TYR A 100 2.25 -6.61 2.43
C TYR A 100 1.30 -7.76 2.76
N LEU A 101 1.67 -8.99 2.41
CA LEU A 101 0.86 -10.19 2.66
C LEU A 101 0.75 -10.50 4.16
N GLU A 102 1.84 -10.35 4.92
CA GLU A 102 1.84 -10.51 6.38
C GLU A 102 0.89 -9.50 7.03
N ARG A 103 0.97 -8.22 6.63
CA ARG A 103 0.06 -7.19 7.15
C ARG A 103 -1.38 -7.45 6.75
N ALA A 104 -1.64 -7.89 5.51
CA ALA A 104 -2.97 -8.24 5.07
C ALA A 104 -3.56 -9.42 5.86
N ALA A 105 -2.74 -10.42 6.19
CA ALA A 105 -3.15 -11.54 7.05
C ALA A 105 -3.41 -11.10 8.50
N ALA A 106 -2.66 -10.12 9.01
CA ALA A 106 -2.85 -9.57 10.35
C ALA A 106 -4.09 -8.66 10.48
N GLU A 107 -4.50 -8.01 9.39
CA GLU A 107 -5.62 -7.06 9.37
C GLU A 107 -6.65 -7.37 8.26
N PRO A 108 -7.24 -8.58 8.21
CA PRO A 108 -8.03 -9.04 7.07
C PRO A 108 -9.36 -8.29 6.86
N ARG A 109 -9.81 -7.55 7.88
CA ARG A 109 -10.99 -6.66 7.77
C ARG A 109 -10.65 -5.36 7.04
N ARG A 110 -9.45 -4.81 7.27
CA ARG A 110 -8.99 -3.54 6.68
C ARG A 110 -8.29 -3.76 5.34
N MET A 111 -7.53 -4.85 5.21
CA MET A 111 -6.67 -5.12 4.06
C MET A 111 -7.23 -6.29 3.24
N ARG A 112 -7.50 -6.05 1.95
CA ARG A 112 -8.02 -7.06 1.02
C ARG A 112 -7.02 -7.30 -0.10
N VAL A 113 -6.59 -8.55 -0.27
CA VAL A 113 -5.63 -8.95 -1.29
C VAL A 113 -6.34 -9.25 -2.61
N ILE A 114 -5.85 -8.67 -3.70
CA ILE A 114 -6.32 -8.87 -5.07
C ILE A 114 -5.20 -9.51 -5.89
N GLN A 115 -5.52 -10.56 -6.62
CA GLN A 115 -4.56 -11.30 -7.45
C GLN A 115 -4.34 -10.57 -8.78
N SER A 116 -3.37 -9.65 -8.81
CA SER A 116 -3.08 -8.77 -9.94
C SER A 116 -2.22 -9.39 -11.06
N GLY A 117 -1.88 -10.68 -10.93
CA GLY A 117 -1.31 -11.50 -11.99
C GLY A 117 -2.34 -11.96 -13.04
N ARG A 118 -3.64 -11.80 -12.75
CA ARG A 118 -4.76 -12.14 -13.66
C ARG A 118 -5.00 -11.05 -14.71
N SER A 119 -5.98 -11.27 -15.60
CA SER A 119 -6.36 -10.25 -16.59
C SER A 119 -6.92 -9.00 -15.93
N LEU A 120 -6.79 -7.84 -16.60
CA LEU A 120 -7.34 -6.57 -16.12
C LEU A 120 -8.85 -6.65 -15.83
N LYS A 121 -9.59 -7.44 -16.63
CA LYS A 121 -11.03 -7.66 -16.45
C LYS A 121 -11.34 -8.37 -15.13
N GLU A 122 -10.58 -9.41 -14.79
CA GLU A 122 -10.75 -10.14 -13.53
C GLU A 122 -10.35 -9.27 -12.33
N VAL A 123 -9.22 -8.57 -12.42
CA VAL A 123 -8.78 -7.64 -11.36
C VAL A 123 -9.81 -6.55 -11.12
N LYS A 124 -10.40 -5.98 -12.19
CA LYS A 124 -11.45 -4.97 -12.06
C LYS A 124 -12.67 -5.53 -11.34
N LYS A 125 -13.09 -6.74 -11.70
CA LYS A 125 -14.21 -7.42 -11.02
C LYS A 125 -13.91 -7.64 -9.53
N ASP A 126 -12.71 -8.13 -9.19
CA ASP A 126 -12.31 -8.32 -7.78
C ASP A 126 -12.37 -6.99 -7.00
N VAL A 127 -11.96 -5.87 -7.61
CA VAL A 127 -12.07 -4.53 -6.98
C VAL A 127 -13.54 -4.15 -6.77
N GLU A 128 -14.39 -4.29 -7.79
CA GLU A 128 -15.83 -3.96 -7.73
C GLU A 128 -16.53 -4.78 -6.63
N ASP A 129 -16.25 -6.08 -6.56
CA ASP A 129 -16.82 -6.99 -5.57
C ASP A 129 -16.39 -6.63 -4.14
N ILE A 130 -15.16 -6.13 -3.94
CA ILE A 130 -14.68 -5.72 -2.61
C ILE A 130 -15.27 -4.37 -2.21
N VAL A 131 -15.21 -3.37 -3.09
CA VAL A 131 -15.64 -2.00 -2.78
C VAL A 131 -17.15 -1.95 -2.53
N SER A 132 -17.94 -2.77 -3.23
CA SER A 132 -19.39 -2.87 -3.01
C SER A 132 -19.78 -3.37 -1.62
N THR A 133 -18.87 -3.97 -0.85
CA THR A 133 -19.11 -4.37 0.55
C THR A 133 -19.03 -3.21 1.55
N ILE A 134 -18.59 -2.02 1.11
CA ILE A 134 -18.39 -0.83 1.95
C ILE A 134 -19.48 0.24 1.67
N CYS A 135 -20.19 0.11 0.54
CA CYS A 135 -21.36 0.91 0.18
C CYS A 135 -22.64 0.30 0.77
#